data_AF-A0A847TKE6-F1
#
_entry.id   AF-A0A847TKE6-F1
#
_cell.length_a   1.000
_cell.length_b   1.000
_cell.length_c   1.000
_cell.angle_alpha   90.00
_cell.angle_beta   90.00
_cell.angle_gamma   90.00
#
_symmetry.space_group_name_H-M   'P 1'
#
loop_
_entity.id
_entity.type
_entity.pdbx_description
1 polymer ?
#
loop_
_entity_poly.entity_id
_entity_poly.type
_entity_poly.pdbx_seq_one_letter_code
_entity_poly.pdbx_strand_id
1 'polypeptide(L)'
;MKALFLLLAGVTLSFTGMAQVIKVKPVEPITDSIVYQTENVTMIFDRKTLYDYMVTMDTTLRGHKYDNKVFNSVQFSRMNAIDMGNHFRKAYCYLEDSTNKDFSYSTSKMNMLWAEDGGIMLPYVEELLPDLLAAGTVRVIDRSTKAAQPAYKMIAEPVDGKNYRVFRLNSGKEIFRESTFRVEQLTRR
;
A
#
# COMPACT_ATOMS: atom_id res chain seq x y z
N MET A 1 -43.34 15.84 15.25
CA MET A 1 -42.53 14.62 15.46
C MET A 1 -42.08 13.94 14.16
N LYS A 2 -42.89 13.84 13.08
CA LYS A 2 -42.47 13.18 11.82
C LYS A 2 -41.32 13.89 11.07
N ALA A 3 -41.24 15.23 11.16
CA ALA A 3 -40.18 16.02 10.52
C ALA A 3 -38.80 15.83 11.17
N LEU A 4 -38.74 15.55 12.47
CA LEU A 4 -37.48 15.37 13.20
C LEU A 4 -36.80 14.04 12.84
N PHE A 5 -37.59 12.98 12.61
CA PHE A 5 -37.09 11.69 12.15
C PHE A 5 -36.56 11.74 10.71
N LEU A 6 -37.17 12.54 9.82
CA LEU A 6 -36.67 12.74 8.46
C LEU A 6 -35.36 13.54 8.43
N LEU A 7 -35.20 14.51 9.33
CA LEU A 7 -33.98 15.29 9.47
C LEU A 7 -32.83 14.46 10.07
N LEU A 8 -33.11 13.59 11.05
CA LEU A 8 -32.12 12.63 11.56
C LEU A 8 -31.70 11.61 10.49
N ALA A 9 -32.64 11.08 9.70
CA ALA A 9 -32.31 10.17 8.60
C ALA A 9 -31.44 10.86 7.53
N GLY A 10 -31.71 12.12 7.21
CA GLY A 10 -30.91 12.93 6.28
C GLY A 10 -29.49 13.23 6.79
N VAL A 11 -29.33 13.47 8.10
CA VAL A 11 -28.01 13.70 8.74
C VAL A 11 -27.22 12.39 8.89
N THR A 12 -27.88 11.26 9.17
CA THR A 12 -27.17 9.96 9.22
C THR A 12 -26.75 9.45 7.85
N LEU A 13 -27.47 9.81 6.77
CA LEU A 13 -27.11 9.44 5.40
C LEU A 13 -26.02 10.34 4.80
N SER A 14 -25.77 11.52 5.36
CA SER A 14 -24.74 12.45 4.85
C SER A 14 -23.34 12.20 5.43
N PHE A 15 -23.19 11.21 6.34
CA PHE A 15 -21.88 10.70 6.77
C PHE A 15 -21.37 9.50 5.95
N THR A 16 -22.03 9.13 4.85
CA THR A 16 -21.37 8.27 3.85
C THR A 16 -20.34 9.12 3.15
N GLY A 17 -19.11 9.15 3.67
CA GLY A 17 -17.96 9.75 2.98
C GLY A 17 -18.00 9.30 1.53
N MET A 18 -18.04 10.26 0.59
CA MET A 18 -18.18 9.95 -0.82
C MET A 18 -17.05 9.00 -1.22
N ALA A 19 -17.39 7.75 -1.53
CA ALA A 19 -16.42 6.79 -2.02
C ALA A 19 -15.89 7.30 -3.36
N GLN A 20 -14.60 7.60 -3.43
CA GLN A 20 -13.98 8.01 -4.68
C GLN A 20 -13.83 6.79 -5.59
N VAL A 21 -14.40 6.85 -6.79
CA VAL A 21 -14.22 5.80 -7.79
C VAL A 21 -12.88 6.02 -8.50
N ILE A 22 -12.02 5.02 -8.43
CA ILE A 22 -10.75 4.97 -9.15
C ILE A 22 -10.94 4.14 -10.41
N LYS A 23 -10.65 4.73 -11.57
CA LYS A 23 -10.59 4.02 -12.85
C LYS A 23 -9.17 3.53 -13.08
N VAL A 24 -9.03 2.24 -13.41
CA VAL A 24 -7.73 1.66 -13.74
C VAL A 24 -7.34 2.15 -15.13
N LYS A 25 -6.15 2.73 -15.23
CA LYS A 25 -5.58 3.16 -16.51
C LYS A 25 -5.27 1.91 -17.34
N PRO A 26 -5.38 1.99 -18.68
CA PRO A 26 -4.88 0.92 -19.54
C PRO A 26 -3.43 0.63 -19.17
N VAL A 27 -3.18 -0.59 -18.73
CA VAL A 27 -1.86 -1.00 -18.26
C VAL A 27 -1.08 -1.43 -19.50
N GLU A 28 -0.03 -0.67 -19.84
CA GLU A 28 0.94 -1.09 -20.85
C GLU A 28 1.50 -2.49 -20.51
N PRO A 29 2.00 -3.27 -21.49
CA PRO A 29 2.55 -4.58 -21.19
C PRO A 29 3.64 -4.50 -20.11
N ILE A 30 3.36 -5.08 -18.94
CA ILE A 30 4.34 -5.16 -17.84
C ILE A 30 5.29 -6.30 -18.18
N THR A 31 6.58 -5.98 -18.33
CA THR A 31 7.64 -6.94 -18.67
C THR A 31 8.34 -7.50 -17.44
N ASP A 32 8.50 -6.68 -16.39
CA ASP A 32 9.00 -7.10 -15.07
C ASP A 32 8.06 -6.56 -13.99
N SER A 33 7.42 -7.47 -13.26
CA SER A 33 6.30 -7.14 -12.38
C SER A 33 6.57 -7.47 -10.93
N ILE A 34 6.07 -6.60 -10.05
CA ILE A 34 5.83 -6.92 -8.66
C ILE A 34 4.41 -7.45 -8.51
N VAL A 35 4.28 -8.58 -7.82
CA VAL A 35 3.00 -9.22 -7.51
C VAL A 35 2.76 -9.13 -6.00
N TYR A 36 1.63 -8.57 -5.59
CA TYR A 36 1.22 -8.52 -4.19
C TYR A 36 -0.17 -9.13 -4.04
N GLN A 37 -0.27 -10.18 -3.22
CA GLN A 37 -1.48 -10.95 -3.03
C GLN A 37 -2.09 -10.68 -1.65
N THR A 38 -3.37 -10.33 -1.64
CA THR A 38 -4.19 -10.37 -0.43
C THR A 38 -5.12 -11.57 -0.49
N GLU A 39 -5.97 -11.73 0.52
CA GLU A 39 -7.04 -12.73 0.52
C GLU A 39 -7.96 -12.59 -0.72
N ASN A 40 -8.31 -11.35 -1.10
CA ASN A 40 -9.33 -11.09 -2.11
C ASN A 40 -8.76 -10.83 -3.51
N VAL A 41 -7.56 -10.24 -3.61
CA VAL A 41 -7.04 -9.73 -4.88
C VAL A 41 -5.57 -10.07 -5.11
N THR A 42 -5.19 -10.09 -6.39
CA THR A 42 -3.80 -10.00 -6.83
C THR A 42 -3.59 -8.62 -7.42
N MET A 43 -2.63 -7.88 -6.87
CA MET A 43 -2.18 -6.58 -7.34
C MET A 43 -0.87 -6.75 -8.11
N ILE A 44 -0.78 -6.13 -9.29
CA ILE A 44 0.38 -6.24 -10.17
C ILE A 44 0.76 -4.84 -10.67
N PHE A 45 2.03 -4.48 -10.53
CA PHE A 45 2.59 -3.23 -11.04
C PHE A 45 4.05 -3.42 -11.48
N ASP A 46 4.58 -2.45 -12.23
CA ASP A 46 5.92 -2.52 -12.81
C ASP A 46 7.02 -2.38 -11.73
N ARG A 47 8.04 -3.25 -11.75
CA ARG A 47 9.21 -3.16 -10.88
C ARG A 47 9.92 -1.81 -11.03
N LYS A 48 9.93 -1.23 -12.23
CA LYS A 48 10.50 0.10 -12.48
C LYS A 48 9.91 1.16 -11.56
N THR A 49 8.62 1.06 -11.22
CA THR A 49 7.98 2.01 -10.31
C THR A 49 8.58 1.95 -8.90
N LEU A 50 8.91 0.74 -8.41
CA LEU A 50 9.62 0.59 -7.14
C LEU A 50 11.06 1.09 -7.24
N TYR A 51 11.74 0.85 -8.37
CA TYR A 51 13.09 1.35 -8.61
C TYR A 51 13.15 2.89 -8.58
N ASP A 52 12.27 3.55 -9.33
CA ASP A 52 12.22 5.01 -9.40
C ASP A 52 11.88 5.62 -8.02
N TYR A 53 11.00 4.97 -7.26
CA TYR A 53 10.72 5.32 -5.87
C TYR A 53 11.97 5.24 -5.00
N MET A 54 12.69 4.11 -5.06
CA MET A 54 13.92 3.90 -4.29
C MET A 54 15.01 4.92 -4.65
N VAL A 55 15.21 5.24 -5.94
CA VAL A 55 16.15 6.29 -6.37
C VAL A 55 15.80 7.66 -5.76
N THR A 56 14.52 8.01 -5.74
CA THR A 56 14.05 9.25 -5.13
C THR A 56 14.25 9.25 -3.62
N MET A 57 13.99 8.10 -2.98
CA MET A 57 14.16 7.94 -1.53
C MET A 57 15.61 7.98 -1.09
N ASP A 58 16.55 7.51 -1.90
CA ASP A 58 18.00 7.58 -1.59
C ASP A 58 18.45 9.04 -1.40
N THR A 59 17.98 9.93 -2.29
CA THR A 59 18.23 11.38 -2.16
C THR A 59 17.53 11.96 -0.94
N THR A 60 16.26 11.59 -0.71
CA THR A 60 15.46 12.07 0.42
C THR A 60 16.08 11.68 1.76
N LEU A 61 16.48 10.41 1.92
CA LEU A 61 17.08 9.87 3.14
C LEU A 61 18.41 10.55 3.46
N ARG A 62 19.28 10.75 2.47
CA ARG A 62 20.55 11.48 2.67
C ARG A 62 20.29 12.91 3.17
N GLY A 63 19.32 13.62 2.57
CA GLY A 63 18.93 14.96 3.00
C GLY A 63 18.38 15.01 4.43
N HIS A 64 17.71 13.95 4.86
CA HIS A 64 17.12 13.82 6.21
C HIS A 64 17.99 13.03 7.19
N LYS A 65 19.28 12.82 6.88
CA LYS A 65 20.23 12.08 7.75
C LYS A 65 19.72 10.70 8.16
N TYR A 66 19.04 10.01 7.24
CA TYR A 66 18.46 8.69 7.43
C TYR A 66 17.39 8.62 8.54
N ASP A 67 16.69 9.73 8.82
CA ASP A 67 15.53 9.73 9.71
C ASP A 67 14.45 8.76 9.18
N ASN A 68 13.99 7.84 10.02
CA ASN A 68 12.97 6.86 9.65
C ASN A 68 11.58 7.50 9.45
N LYS A 69 11.36 8.72 9.96
CA LYS A 69 10.11 9.47 9.83
C LYS A 69 9.79 9.91 8.40
N VAL A 70 10.74 9.75 7.46
CA VAL A 70 10.45 9.97 6.02
C VAL A 70 9.51 8.91 5.46
N PHE A 71 9.40 7.75 6.11
CA PHE A 71 8.47 6.69 5.77
C PHE A 71 7.26 6.73 6.70
N ASN A 72 6.09 6.37 6.18
CA ASN A 72 4.88 6.23 6.98
C ASN A 72 4.66 4.80 7.49
N SER A 73 5.48 3.84 7.06
CA SER A 73 5.39 2.45 7.49
C SER A 73 5.85 2.26 8.94
N VAL A 74 4.98 1.63 9.74
CA VAL A 74 5.26 1.27 11.15
C VAL A 74 6.44 0.30 11.28
N GLN A 75 6.75 -0.45 10.22
CA GLN A 75 7.86 -1.40 10.21
C GLN A 75 9.21 -0.69 10.42
N PHE A 76 9.32 0.58 10.03
CA PHE A 76 10.53 1.39 10.21
C PHE A 76 10.57 2.17 11.52
N SER A 77 9.46 2.25 12.26
CA SER A 77 9.29 3.15 13.42
C SER A 77 10.34 3.01 14.52
N ARG A 78 10.94 1.82 14.66
CA ARG A 78 11.96 1.51 15.68
C ARG A 78 13.39 1.52 15.16
N MET A 79 13.61 1.77 13.87
CA MET A 79 14.96 1.88 13.31
C MET A 79 15.58 3.22 13.70
N ASN A 80 16.82 3.18 14.20
CA ASN A 80 17.64 4.40 14.28
C ASN A 80 18.20 4.75 12.90
N ALA A 81 18.89 5.89 12.79
CA ALA A 81 19.44 6.36 11.51
C ALA A 81 20.46 5.38 10.88
N ILE A 82 21.26 4.68 11.69
CA ILE A 82 22.25 3.70 11.21
C ILE A 82 21.54 2.49 10.62
N ASP A 83 20.58 1.93 11.38
CA ASP A 83 19.80 0.78 10.95
C ASP A 83 18.98 1.10 9.70
N MET A 84 18.38 2.29 9.66
CA MET A 84 17.61 2.74 8.50
C MET A 84 18.49 2.88 7.26
N GLY A 85 19.67 3.49 7.38
CA GLY A 85 20.63 3.61 6.28
C GLY A 85 21.11 2.23 5.78
N ASN A 86 21.42 1.32 6.70
CA ASN A 86 21.85 -0.04 6.36
C ASN A 86 20.73 -0.86 5.68
N HIS A 87 19.52 -0.80 6.24
CA HIS A 87 18.36 -1.47 5.69
C HIS A 87 18.04 -0.96 4.28
N PHE A 88 17.99 0.35 4.11
CA PHE A 88 17.73 0.98 2.82
C PHE A 88 18.79 0.61 1.78
N ARG A 89 20.07 0.69 2.14
CA ARG A 89 21.16 0.30 1.25
C ARG A 89 21.07 -1.17 0.83
N LYS A 90 20.80 -2.08 1.77
CA LYS A 90 20.67 -3.52 1.46
C LYS A 90 19.49 -3.76 0.51
N ALA A 91 18.35 -3.13 0.77
CA ALA A 91 17.17 -3.21 -0.08
C ALA A 91 17.43 -2.63 -1.49
N TYR A 92 18.07 -1.46 -1.56
CA TYR A 92 18.42 -0.81 -2.82
C TYR A 92 19.35 -1.69 -3.67
N CYS A 93 20.42 -2.24 -3.07
CA CYS A 93 21.32 -3.16 -3.78
C CYS A 93 20.60 -4.45 -4.22
N TYR A 94 19.69 -5.00 -3.39
CA TYR A 94 18.89 -6.16 -3.76
C TYR A 94 18.03 -5.87 -5.00
N LEU A 95 17.41 -4.69 -5.06
CA LEU A 95 16.59 -4.26 -6.18
C LEU A 95 17.40 -3.95 -7.45
N GLU A 96 18.64 -3.46 -7.32
CA GLU A 96 19.52 -3.20 -8.48
C GLU A 96 20.08 -4.46 -9.12
N ASP A 97 20.20 -5.55 -8.36
CA ASP A 97 20.67 -6.81 -8.90
C ASP A 97 19.64 -7.40 -9.88
N SER A 98 20.04 -7.48 -11.16
CA SER A 98 19.19 -8.01 -12.25
C SER A 98 19.01 -9.53 -12.21
N THR A 99 19.81 -10.24 -11.40
CA THR A 99 19.62 -11.66 -11.14
C THR A 99 18.45 -11.91 -10.19
N ASN A 100 18.13 -10.94 -9.33
CA ASN A 100 16.93 -10.97 -8.49
C ASN A 100 15.70 -10.70 -9.35
N LYS A 101 14.85 -11.72 -9.44
CA LYS A 101 13.58 -11.74 -10.17
C LYS A 101 12.48 -12.18 -9.22
N ASP A 102 11.24 -12.11 -9.67
CA ASP A 102 10.08 -12.68 -8.97
C ASP A 102 9.76 -12.04 -7.62
N PHE A 103 9.59 -10.71 -7.61
CA PHE A 103 9.04 -10.00 -6.45
C PHE A 103 7.57 -10.36 -6.25
N SER A 104 7.32 -11.34 -5.39
CA SER A 104 5.99 -11.89 -5.11
C SER A 104 5.73 -11.94 -3.61
N TYR A 105 4.72 -11.21 -3.18
CA TYR A 105 4.34 -11.07 -1.78
C TYR A 105 2.93 -11.58 -1.54
N SER A 106 2.66 -12.04 -0.32
CA SER A 106 1.33 -12.41 0.12
C SER A 106 1.12 -12.01 1.57
N THR A 107 -0.04 -11.44 1.89
CA THR A 107 -0.45 -11.17 3.29
C THR A 107 -0.62 -12.46 4.10
N SER A 108 -0.68 -13.61 3.45
CA SER A 108 -0.72 -14.92 4.10
C SER A 108 0.66 -15.45 4.53
N LYS A 109 1.74 -14.72 4.22
CA LYS A 109 3.12 -15.12 4.52
C LYS A 109 3.79 -14.01 5.33
N MET A 110 4.54 -14.39 6.36
CA MET A 110 5.34 -13.46 7.12
C MET A 110 6.66 -13.23 6.38
N ASN A 111 6.97 -11.99 6.03
CA ASN A 111 8.29 -11.61 5.53
C ASN A 111 9.04 -10.90 6.66
N MET A 112 10.31 -11.25 6.83
CA MET A 112 11.15 -10.59 7.83
C MET A 112 11.63 -9.25 7.31
N LEU A 113 11.59 -8.23 8.16
CA LEU A 113 12.11 -6.89 7.85
C LEU A 113 13.56 -6.94 7.36
N TRP A 114 14.39 -7.81 7.94
CA TRP A 114 15.80 -7.98 7.58
C TRP A 114 16.06 -9.19 6.67
N ALA A 115 15.06 -9.64 5.91
CA ALA A 115 15.24 -10.78 5.04
C ALA A 115 16.43 -10.58 4.09
N GLU A 116 17.09 -11.68 3.75
CA GLU A 116 18.21 -11.67 2.80
C GLU A 116 17.77 -11.93 1.36
N ASP A 117 16.47 -12.20 1.19
CA ASP A 117 15.78 -12.38 -0.08
C ASP A 117 14.89 -11.16 -0.41
N GLY A 118 14.00 -11.33 -1.39
CA GLY A 118 13.08 -10.28 -1.84
C GLY A 118 12.14 -9.76 -0.75
N GLY A 119 12.01 -10.45 0.39
CA GLY A 119 11.23 -10.00 1.54
C GLY A 119 11.68 -8.63 2.08
N ILE A 120 12.96 -8.26 1.92
CA ILE A 120 13.48 -6.95 2.36
C ILE A 120 12.82 -5.77 1.64
N MET A 121 12.23 -6.03 0.47
CA MET A 121 11.58 -5.01 -0.35
C MET A 121 10.12 -4.77 0.04
N LEU A 122 9.50 -5.68 0.81
CA LEU A 122 8.09 -5.62 1.18
C LEU A 122 7.67 -4.28 1.83
N PRO A 123 8.40 -3.72 2.81
CA PRO A 123 7.96 -2.49 3.46
C PRO A 123 7.87 -1.31 2.49
N TYR A 124 8.72 -1.26 1.47
CA TYR A 124 8.70 -0.22 0.44
C TYR A 124 7.58 -0.43 -0.57
N VAL A 125 7.27 -1.68 -0.88
CA VAL A 125 6.08 -2.03 -1.69
C VAL A 125 4.81 -1.57 -0.98
N GLU A 126 4.68 -1.82 0.32
CA GLU A 126 3.52 -1.42 1.12
C GLU A 126 3.43 0.08 1.33
N GLU A 127 4.57 0.79 1.39
CA GLU A 127 4.60 2.25 1.45
C GLU A 127 4.06 2.89 0.15
N LEU A 128 4.42 2.31 -1.00
CA LEU A 128 4.12 2.82 -2.35
C LEU A 128 2.71 2.44 -2.85
N LEU A 129 2.24 1.24 -2.50
CA LEU A 129 0.97 0.67 -2.97
C LEU A 129 -0.25 1.62 -2.90
N PRO A 130 -0.52 2.31 -1.77
CA PRO A 130 -1.72 3.14 -1.70
C PRO A 130 -1.67 4.35 -2.65
N ASP A 131 -0.48 4.86 -3.02
CA ASP A 131 -0.33 5.91 -4.02
C ASP A 131 -0.57 5.38 -5.44
N LEU A 132 -0.05 4.20 -5.75
CA LEU A 132 -0.29 3.55 -7.05
C LEU A 132 -1.76 3.17 -7.25
N LEU A 133 -2.41 2.70 -6.18
CA LEU A 133 -3.84 2.41 -6.17
C LEU A 133 -4.65 3.70 -6.35
N ALA A 134 -4.31 4.79 -5.66
CA ALA A 134 -4.99 6.06 -5.87
C ALA A 134 -4.80 6.61 -7.30
N ALA A 135 -3.64 6.37 -7.92
CA ALA A 135 -3.34 6.77 -9.29
C ALA A 135 -4.00 5.88 -10.37
N GLY A 136 -4.57 4.73 -9.99
CA GLY A 136 -5.17 3.76 -10.91
C GLY A 136 -4.15 3.04 -11.80
N THR A 137 -2.88 2.94 -11.39
CA THR A 137 -1.80 2.32 -12.18
C THR A 137 -1.56 0.85 -11.84
N VAL A 138 -2.13 0.36 -10.73
CA VAL A 138 -2.06 -1.05 -10.33
C VAL A 138 -3.11 -1.86 -11.06
N ARG A 139 -2.69 -2.96 -11.68
CA ARG A 139 -3.60 -3.99 -12.18
C ARG A 139 -4.14 -4.78 -11.00
N VAL A 140 -5.45 -4.74 -10.79
CA VAL A 140 -6.14 -5.47 -9.72
C VAL A 140 -6.92 -6.62 -10.33
N ILE A 141 -6.67 -7.85 -9.87
CA ILE A 141 -7.37 -9.06 -10.28
C ILE A 141 -8.13 -9.61 -9.08
N ASP A 142 -9.45 -9.78 -9.21
CA ASP A 142 -10.26 -10.46 -8.18
C ASP A 142 -9.91 -11.96 -8.18
N ARG A 143 -9.44 -12.49 -7.05
CA ARG A 143 -8.99 -13.89 -6.94
C ARG A 143 -10.13 -14.89 -7.07
N SER A 144 -11.37 -14.49 -6.80
CA SER A 144 -12.55 -15.36 -6.89
C SER A 144 -13.05 -15.51 -8.32
N THR A 145 -13.06 -14.42 -9.09
CA THR A 145 -13.56 -14.41 -10.48
C THR A 145 -12.44 -14.53 -11.51
N LYS A 146 -11.18 -14.35 -11.09
CA LYS A 146 -10.00 -14.22 -11.96
C LYS A 146 -10.08 -13.05 -12.94
N ALA A 147 -11.04 -12.14 -12.75
CA ALA A 147 -11.28 -11.02 -13.63
C ALA A 147 -10.45 -9.80 -13.21
N ALA A 148 -9.80 -9.17 -14.18
CA ALA A 148 -9.19 -7.85 -13.99
C ALA A 148 -10.29 -6.81 -13.74
N GLN A 149 -10.06 -5.93 -12.77
CA GLN A 149 -11.04 -4.97 -12.29
C GLN A 149 -10.78 -3.62 -12.96
N PRO A 150 -11.70 -3.11 -13.80
CA PRO A 150 -11.48 -1.86 -14.52
C PRO A 150 -11.64 -0.63 -13.63
N ALA A 151 -12.26 -0.78 -12.46
CA ALA A 151 -12.43 0.28 -11.47
C ALA A 151 -12.65 -0.31 -10.08
N TYR A 152 -12.35 0.48 -9.06
CA TYR A 152 -12.59 0.17 -7.65
C TYR A 152 -12.87 1.44 -6.86
N LYS A 153 -13.17 1.29 -5.57
CA LYS A 153 -13.53 2.40 -4.68
C LYS A 153 -12.42 2.64 -3.67
N MET A 154 -12.16 3.91 -3.39
CA MET A 154 -11.37 4.36 -2.26
C MET A 154 -12.29 5.05 -1.25
N ILE A 155 -12.15 4.69 0.02
CA ILE A 155 -12.84 5.31 1.14
C ILE A 155 -11.83 5.76 2.19
N ALA A 156 -12.17 6.81 2.92
CA ALA A 156 -11.40 7.25 4.07
C ALA A 156 -11.77 6.43 5.32
N GLU A 157 -10.76 5.95 6.04
CA GLU A 157 -10.87 5.32 7.34
C GLU A 157 -10.25 6.23 8.40
N PRO A 158 -11.04 6.83 9.31
CA PRO A 158 -10.50 7.58 10.42
C PRO A 158 -9.93 6.64 11.50
N VAL A 159 -8.64 6.81 11.83
CA VAL A 159 -7.95 6.15 12.94
C VAL A 159 -7.16 7.21 13.71
N ASP A 160 -7.43 7.34 15.01
CA ASP A 160 -6.75 8.30 15.91
C ASP A 160 -6.63 9.74 15.36
N GLY A 161 -7.70 10.24 14.74
CA GLY A 161 -7.76 11.59 14.18
C GLY A 161 -7.02 11.77 12.84
N LYS A 162 -6.46 10.70 12.26
CA LYS A 162 -5.90 10.68 10.90
C LYS A 162 -6.79 9.84 9.98
N ASN A 163 -6.91 10.26 8.72
CA ASN A 163 -7.64 9.49 7.70
C ASN A 163 -6.66 8.64 6.89
N TYR A 164 -6.93 7.33 6.83
CA TYR A 164 -6.20 6.36 6.03
C TYR A 164 -7.04 5.91 4.84
N ARG A 165 -6.40 5.49 3.75
CA ARG A 165 -7.07 5.02 2.54
C ARG A 165 -7.38 3.53 2.64
N VAL A 166 -8.63 3.18 2.35
CA VAL A 166 -9.06 1.79 2.16
C VAL A 166 -9.59 1.62 0.75
N PHE A 167 -9.01 0.65 0.04
CA PHE A 167 -9.36 0.31 -1.32
C PHE A 167 -10.23 -0.93 -1.33
N ARG A 168 -11.34 -0.90 -2.07
CA ARG A 168 -12.31 -2.00 -2.14
C ARG A 168 -12.77 -2.23 -3.56
N LEU A 169 -12.95 -3.49 -3.93
CA LEU A 169 -13.64 -3.88 -5.15
C LEU A 169 -15.08 -3.31 -5.16
N ASN A 170 -15.68 -3.23 -6.34
CA ASN A 170 -17.09 -2.83 -6.45
C ASN A 170 -18.05 -3.79 -5.73
N SER A 171 -17.63 -5.05 -5.54
CA SER A 171 -18.31 -6.06 -4.72
C SER A 171 -18.20 -5.81 -3.21
N GLY A 172 -17.38 -4.84 -2.77
CA GLY A 172 -17.15 -4.51 -1.36
C GLY A 172 -15.96 -5.24 -0.72
N LYS A 173 -15.36 -6.24 -1.39
CA LYS A 173 -14.17 -6.95 -0.90
C LYS A 173 -12.96 -6.01 -0.81
N GLU A 174 -12.16 -6.16 0.22
CA GLU A 174 -10.98 -5.32 0.45
C GLU A 174 -9.84 -5.64 -0.53
N ILE A 175 -9.25 -4.60 -1.11
CA ILE A 175 -8.06 -4.67 -1.95
C ILE A 175 -6.82 -4.45 -1.08
N PHE A 176 -6.80 -3.33 -0.36
CA PHE A 176 -5.68 -2.86 0.46
C PHE A 176 -6.19 -1.86 1.50
N ARG A 177 -5.57 -1.87 2.68
CA ARG A 177 -5.88 -0.96 3.79
C ARG A 177 -4.59 -0.35 4.31
N GLU A 178 -4.48 0.96 4.15
CA GLU A 178 -3.26 1.71 4.47
C GLU A 178 -2.94 1.71 5.97
N SER A 179 -3.96 1.73 6.83
CA SER A 179 -3.80 1.72 8.29
C SER A 179 -3.11 0.45 8.80
N THR A 180 -3.24 -0.68 8.10
CA THR A 180 -2.60 -1.97 8.45
C THR A 180 -1.09 -1.86 8.57
N PHE A 181 -0.46 -0.98 7.78
CA PHE A 181 1.01 -0.86 7.72
C PHE A 181 1.52 0.46 8.27
N ARG A 182 0.63 1.44 8.51
CA ARG A 182 1.02 2.79 8.97
C ARG A 182 0.67 3.09 10.42
N VAL A 183 -0.12 2.24 11.07
CA VAL A 183 -0.53 2.41 12.46
C VAL A 183 0.09 1.31 13.30
N GLU A 184 0.72 1.66 14.42
CA GLU A 184 1.10 0.68 15.43
C GLU A 184 -0.18 0.09 16.02
N GLN A 185 -0.44 -1.18 15.75
CA GLN A 185 -1.56 -1.88 16.34
C GLN A 185 -1.28 -2.01 17.85
N LEU A 186 -1.84 -1.09 18.63
CA LEU A 186 -1.90 -1.23 20.07
C LEU A 186 -2.74 -2.48 20.36
N THR A 187 -2.05 -3.60 20.64
CA THR A 187 -2.68 -4.69 21.37
C THR A 187 -3.06 -4.10 22.72
N ARG A 188 -4.34 -3.80 22.90
CA ARG A 188 -4.88 -3.50 24.23
C ARG A 188 -4.56 -4.73 25.08
N ARG A 189 -3.58 -4.59 25.98
CA ARG A 189 -3.35 -5.57 27.05
C ARG A 189 -4.49 -5.50 28.05
#